data_AF-A0AAW1MW52-F1
#
_entry.id   AF-A0AAW1MW52-F1
#
_cell.length_a   1.000
_cell.length_b   1.000
_cell.length_c   1.000
_cell.angle_alpha   90.00
_cell.angle_beta   90.00
_cell.angle_gamma   90.00
#
_symmetry.space_group_name_H-M   'P 1'
#
loop_
_entity.id
_entity.type
_entity.pdbx_description
1 polymer ?
#
loop_
_entity_poly.entity_id
_entity_poly.type
_entity_poly.pdbx_seq_one_letter_code
_entity_poly.pdbx_strand_id
1 'polypeptide(L)'
;MRNHFVVYVFDLKSNAFYILDNYLSRARIENIYGTSPTVMKEALAHFLMSHNETRYKGEAVDGLEPVVVKMSWRNTTNIDDCGVYAMWHMETFKGDSKWVCGLKKNDVSLFLML
;
A
#
# COMPACT_ATOMS: atom_id res chain seq x y z
N MET A 1 -2.38 -15.54 3.40
CA MET A 1 -3.74 -15.05 3.67
C MET A 1 -4.56 -15.24 2.41
N ARG A 2 -5.75 -15.84 2.47
CA ARG A 2 -6.70 -15.81 1.36
C ARG A 2 -7.69 -14.67 1.65
N ASN A 3 -8.09 -13.91 0.63
CA ASN A 3 -9.06 -12.81 0.72
C ASN A 3 -8.62 -11.65 1.65
N HIS A 4 -7.41 -11.12 1.46
CA HIS A 4 -6.91 -9.96 2.19
C HIS A 4 -6.75 -8.76 1.26
N PHE A 5 -7.23 -7.58 1.67
CA PHE A 5 -7.07 -6.34 0.92
C PHE A 5 -5.81 -5.59 1.36
N VAL A 6 -5.04 -5.14 0.37
CA VAL A 6 -3.81 -4.35 0.55
C VAL A 6 -3.82 -3.20 -0.45
N VAL A 7 -3.25 -2.04 -0.10
CA VAL A 7 -3.16 -0.89 -1.00
C VAL A 7 -1.71 -0.71 -1.45
N TYR A 8 -1.53 -0.61 -2.76
CA TYR A 8 -0.27 -0.24 -3.40
C TYR A 8 -0.35 1.20 -3.88
N VAL A 9 0.58 2.04 -3.41
CA VAL A 9 0.63 3.45 -3.76
C VAL A 9 1.91 3.74 -4.52
N PHE A 10 1.77 4.18 -5.77
CA PHE A 10 2.87 4.69 -6.59
C PHE A 10 2.85 6.21 -6.54
N ASP A 11 3.71 6.81 -5.71
CA ASP A 11 3.91 8.25 -5.69
C ASP A 11 4.88 8.65 -6.81
N LEU A 12 4.31 9.01 -7.96
CA LEU A 12 5.07 9.43 -9.14
C LEU A 12 5.76 10.79 -8.97
N LYS A 13 5.39 11.60 -7.97
CA LYS A 13 6.03 12.89 -7.70
C LYS A 13 7.29 12.70 -6.87
N SER A 14 7.19 11.87 -5.84
CA SER A 14 8.30 11.60 -4.91
C SER A 14 9.15 10.39 -5.31
N ASN A 15 8.78 9.71 -6.39
CA ASN A 15 9.40 8.47 -6.88
C ASN A 15 9.46 7.39 -5.78
N ALA A 16 8.30 7.01 -5.26
CA ALA A 16 8.19 6.03 -4.18
C ALA A 16 7.07 5.01 -4.42
N PHE A 17 7.28 3.79 -3.93
CA PHE A 17 6.31 2.70 -3.95
C PHE A 17 6.00 2.24 -2.51
N TYR A 18 4.80 2.53 -2.04
CA TYR A 18 4.35 2.18 -0.69
C TYR A 18 3.37 1.02 -0.69
N ILE A 19 3.49 0.16 0.33
CA ILE A 19 2.50 -0.85 0.67
C ILE A 19 1.81 -0.41 1.96
N LEU A 20 0.50 -0.18 1.90
CA LEU A 20 -0.34 0.07 3.05
C LEU A 20 -1.13 -1.20 3.38
N ASP A 21 -0.85 -1.75 4.55
CA ASP A 21 -1.41 -2.99 5.04
C ASP A 21 -1.72 -2.86 6.53
N ASN A 22 -2.95 -3.21 6.94
CA ASN A 22 -3.34 -3.23 8.34
C ASN A 22 -2.78 -4.45 9.08
N TYR A 23 -2.36 -5.49 8.35
CA TYR A 23 -1.77 -6.68 8.93
C TYR A 23 -0.33 -6.44 9.38
N LEU A 24 -0.04 -6.80 10.63
CA LEU A 24 1.31 -6.73 11.18
C LEU A 24 2.02 -8.07 11.00
N SER A 25 2.97 -8.13 10.06
CA SER A 25 3.88 -9.27 9.93
C SER A 25 5.33 -8.84 10.07
N ARG A 26 6.16 -9.74 10.61
CA ARG A 26 7.63 -9.61 10.67
C ARG A 26 8.33 -10.44 9.60
N ALA A 27 7.57 -11.17 8.78
CA ALA A 27 8.13 -11.93 7.66
C ALA A 27 8.65 -10.99 6.58
N ARG A 28 9.47 -11.52 5.68
CA ARG A 28 9.93 -10.77 4.52
C ARG A 28 8.75 -10.44 3.57
N ILE A 29 8.88 -9.36 2.81
CA ILE A 29 7.84 -8.87 1.87
C ILE A 29 7.40 -9.98 0.92
N GLU A 30 8.34 -10.75 0.39
CA GLU A 30 8.11 -11.83 -0.58
C GLU A 30 7.26 -12.96 0.05
N ASN A 31 7.38 -13.18 1.35
CA ASN A 31 6.61 -14.21 2.06
C ASN A 31 5.16 -13.77 2.34
N ILE A 32 4.90 -12.46 2.39
CA ILE A 32 3.57 -11.90 2.72
C ILE A 32 2.79 -11.61 1.43
N TYR A 33 3.43 -10.91 0.50
CA TYR A 33 2.79 -10.37 -0.70
C TYR A 33 3.11 -11.17 -1.98
N GLY A 34 4.02 -12.15 -1.89
CA GLY A 34 4.45 -12.94 -3.04
C GLY A 34 5.01 -12.05 -4.14
N THR A 35 4.61 -12.33 -5.38
CA THR A 35 4.99 -11.57 -6.57
C THR A 35 4.09 -10.36 -6.84
N SER A 36 3.04 -10.14 -6.04
CA SER A 36 2.03 -9.11 -6.33
C SER A 36 2.61 -7.70 -6.43
N PRO A 37 3.52 -7.25 -5.55
CA PRO A 37 4.14 -5.93 -5.69
C PRO A 37 4.92 -5.77 -7.01
N THR A 38 5.66 -6.81 -7.41
CA THR A 38 6.43 -6.84 -8.66
C THR A 38 5.52 -6.77 -9.87
N VAL A 39 4.48 -7.62 -9.92
CA VAL A 39 3.52 -7.64 -11.04
C VAL A 39 2.82 -6.30 -11.20
N MET A 40 2.42 -5.66 -10.10
CA MET A 40 1.74 -4.37 -10.15
C MET A 40 2.69 -3.24 -10.59
N LYS A 41 3.94 -3.26 -10.13
CA LYS A 41 4.99 -2.33 -10.57
C LYS A 41 5.25 -2.45 -12.07
N GLU A 42 5.50 -3.67 -12.55
CA GLU A 42 5.78 -3.94 -13.96
C GLU A 42 4.59 -3.55 -14.85
N ALA A 43 3.36 -3.88 -14.44
CA ALA A 43 2.16 -3.50 -15.18
C ALA A 43 2.03 -1.97 -15.33
N LEU A 44 2.23 -1.21 -14.25
CA LEU A 44 2.20 0.25 -14.30
C LEU A 44 3.36 0.82 -15.11
N ALA A 45 4.58 0.29 -14.93
CA ALA A 45 5.76 0.70 -15.67
C ALA A 45 5.54 0.51 -17.18
N HIS A 46 5.10 -0.66 -17.62
CA HIS A 46 4.82 -0.96 -19.02
C HIS A 46 3.73 -0.05 -19.60
N PHE A 47 2.66 0.21 -18.85
CA PHE A 47 1.61 1.15 -19.27
C PHE A 47 2.15 2.58 -19.47
N LEU A 48 3.03 3.06 -18.58
CA LEU A 48 3.63 4.39 -18.71
C LEU A 48 4.67 4.43 -19.84
N MET A 49 5.40 3.33 -20.07
CA MET A 49 6.37 3.21 -21.17
C MET A 49 5.74 3.10 -22.55
N SER A 50 4.46 2.70 -22.64
CA SER A 50 3.74 2.61 -23.91
C SER A 50 3.34 3.98 -24.49
N HIS A 51 3.59 5.07 -23.75
CA HIS A 51 3.33 6.45 -24.18
C HIS A 51 4.61 7.28 -24.07
N ASN A 52 5.00 7.94 -25.16
CA ASN A 52 6.28 8.67 -25.21
C ASN A 52 6.39 9.76 -24.14
N GLU A 53 5.29 10.46 -23.85
CA GLU A 53 5.24 11.57 -22.88
C GLU A 53 5.41 11.10 -21.43
N THR A 54 5.14 9.82 -21.14
CA THR A 54 5.26 9.25 -19.78
C THR A 54 6.34 8.19 -19.66
N ARG A 55 7.10 7.93 -20.73
CA ARG A 55 8.11 6.86 -20.75
C ARG A 55 9.11 6.95 -19.60
N TYR A 56 9.64 8.14 -19.35
CA TYR A 56 10.59 8.38 -18.26
C TYR A 56 10.00 8.06 -16.87
N LYS A 57 8.68 8.21 -16.69
CA LYS A 57 7.98 7.81 -15.45
C LYS A 57 7.88 6.30 -15.35
N GLY A 58 7.64 5.61 -16.47
CA GLY A 58 7.64 4.16 -16.51
C GLY A 58 8.99 3.57 -16.14
N GLU A 59 10.08 4.12 -16.70
CA GLU A 59 11.46 3.74 -16.35
C GLU A 59 11.77 4.01 -14.87
N ALA A 60 11.30 5.14 -14.33
CA ALA A 60 11.41 5.43 -12.90
C ALA A 60 10.64 4.44 -12.02
N VAL A 61 9.39 4.11 -12.39
CA VAL A 61 8.55 3.13 -11.68
C VAL A 61 9.16 1.74 -11.69
N ASP A 62 9.75 1.31 -12.81
CA ASP A 62 10.37 -0.01 -12.93
C ASP A 62 11.55 -0.20 -11.95
N GLY A 63 12.28 0.89 -11.66
CA GLY A 63 13.35 0.92 -10.67
C GLY A 63 12.90 1.02 -9.20
N LEU A 64 11.59 1.10 -8.91
CA LEU A 64 11.11 1.25 -7.55
C LEU A 64 11.14 -0.06 -6.76
N GLU A 65 11.55 0.05 -5.50
CA GLU A 65 11.44 -1.01 -4.50
C GLU A 65 10.27 -0.74 -3.56
N PRO A 66 9.44 -1.76 -3.24
CA PRO A 66 8.29 -1.59 -2.36
C PRO A 66 8.71 -1.33 -0.91
N VAL A 67 8.08 -0.34 -0.28
CA VAL A 67 8.27 0.01 1.12
C VAL A 67 6.98 -0.21 1.90
N VAL A 68 6.98 -1.14 2.85
CA VAL A 68 5.85 -1.32 3.77
C VAL A 68 5.84 -0.18 4.78
N VAL A 69 4.79 0.63 4.74
CA VAL A 69 4.66 1.78 5.64
C VAL A 69 4.46 1.28 7.07
N LYS A 70 5.23 1.81 8.02
CA LYS A 70 5.15 1.40 9.42
C LYS A 70 4.09 2.22 10.14
N MET A 71 2.96 1.59 10.45
CA MET A 71 1.86 2.23 11.18
C MET A 71 1.66 1.59 12.57
N SER A 72 1.29 2.41 13.55
CA SER A 72 1.09 1.99 14.95
C SER A 72 -0.20 1.21 15.18
N TRP A 73 -1.19 1.35 14.30
CA TRP A 73 -2.50 0.67 14.39
C TRP A 73 -2.53 -0.71 13.73
N ARG A 74 -1.43 -1.18 13.11
CA ARG A 74 -1.38 -2.54 12.53
C ARG A 74 -1.57 -3.61 13.60
N ASN A 75 -2.24 -4.69 13.22
CA ASN A 75 -2.56 -5.77 14.15
C ASN A 75 -2.46 -7.16 13.47
N THR A 76 -2.44 -8.22 14.28
CA THR A 76 -2.31 -9.61 13.82
C THR A 76 -3.62 -10.39 13.88
N THR A 77 -4.67 -9.80 14.44
CA THR A 77 -5.89 -10.50 14.87
C THR A 77 -7.12 -10.10 14.08
N ASN A 78 -7.15 -8.88 13.53
CA ASN A 78 -8.26 -8.42 12.69
C ASN A 78 -8.00 -8.83 11.24
N ILE A 79 -8.70 -9.87 10.82
CA ILE A 79 -8.62 -10.43 9.46
C ILE A 79 -9.84 -10.06 8.60
N ASP A 80 -10.94 -9.60 9.22
CA ASP A 80 -12.21 -9.37 8.54
C ASP A 80 -12.34 -7.93 7.99
N ASP A 81 -11.78 -6.93 8.68
CA ASP A 81 -11.98 -5.52 8.32
C ASP A 81 -10.95 -4.99 7.32
N CYS A 82 -10.10 -5.85 6.73
CA CYS A 82 -9.00 -5.42 5.85
C CYS A 82 -9.48 -4.52 4.69
N GLY A 83 -10.69 -4.74 4.16
CA GLY A 83 -11.30 -3.87 3.16
C GLY A 83 -11.61 -2.46 3.66
N VAL A 84 -12.12 -2.32 4.90
CA VAL A 84 -12.42 -1.02 5.51
C VAL A 84 -11.11 -0.26 5.80
N TYR A 85 -10.10 -0.94 6.32
CA TYR A 85 -8.76 -0.37 6.47
C TYR A 85 -8.21 0.12 5.13
N ALA A 86 -8.30 -0.69 4.07
CA ALA A 86 -7.83 -0.32 2.74
C ALA A 86 -8.53 0.93 2.20
N MET A 87 -9.86 1.02 2.31
CA MET A 87 -10.62 2.22 1.91
C MET A 87 -10.19 3.45 2.70
N TRP A 88 -10.05 3.33 4.03
CA TRP A 88 -9.61 4.44 4.87
C TRP A 88 -8.17 4.88 4.57
N HIS A 89 -7.30 3.93 4.23
CA HIS A 89 -5.93 4.20 3.80
C HIS A 89 -5.90 4.98 2.50
N MET A 90 -6.72 4.60 1.51
CA MET A 90 -6.86 5.35 0.26
C MET A 90 -7.40 6.77 0.47
N GLU A 91 -8.34 6.95 1.39
CA GLU A 91 -8.92 8.26 1.69
C GLU A 91 -7.88 9.20 2.35
N THR A 92 -7.14 8.69 3.34
CA THR A 92 -6.35 9.53 4.24
C THR A 92 -4.86 9.58 3.93
N PHE A 93 -4.29 8.63 3.20
CA PHE A 93 -2.86 8.64 2.86
C PHE A 93 -2.57 9.63 1.74
N LYS A 94 -1.66 10.58 1.99
CA LYS A 94 -1.27 11.64 1.03
C LYS A 94 0.24 11.66 0.73
N GLY A 95 0.94 10.54 0.93
CA GLY A 95 2.38 10.41 0.65
C GLY A 95 3.31 10.83 1.79
N ASP A 96 2.81 11.03 3.01
CA ASP A 96 3.62 11.43 4.17
C ASP A 96 4.05 10.22 5.01
N SER A 97 5.34 10.17 5.35
CA SER A 97 5.93 9.22 6.31
C SER A 97 5.43 9.40 7.75
N LYS A 98 4.96 10.61 8.12
CA LYS A 98 4.37 10.92 9.44
C LYS A 98 2.84 10.85 9.44
N TRP A 99 2.29 10.06 8.54
CA TRP A 99 0.85 9.91 8.37
C TRP A 99 0.13 9.47 9.64
N VAL A 100 -0.88 10.26 10.02
CA VAL A 100 -1.83 9.98 11.11
C VAL A 100 -3.23 9.97 10.50
N CYS A 101 -3.93 8.85 10.60
CA CYS A 101 -5.28 8.69 10.04
C CYS A 101 -6.37 8.50 11.11
N GLY A 102 -6.05 8.74 12.38
CA GLY A 102 -7.00 8.59 13.50
C GLY A 102 -7.23 7.14 13.96
N LEU A 103 -6.79 6.13 13.19
CA LEU A 103 -6.88 4.73 13.59
C LEU A 103 -6.00 4.44 14.81
N LYS A 104 -6.54 3.65 15.74
CA LYS A 104 -5.80 3.12 16.89
C LYS A 104 -5.86 1.60 16.86
N LYS A 105 -4.84 0.98 17.44
CA LYS A 105 -4.78 -0.48 17.54
C LYS A 105 -5.99 -0.98 18.34
N ASN A 106 -6.74 -1.93 17.79
CA ASN A 106 -7.95 -2.52 18.36
C ASN A 106 -9.13 -1.55 18.55
N ASP A 107 -9.10 -0.39 17.92
CA ASP A 107 -10.19 0.59 17.97
C ASP A 107 -10.91 0.63 16.62
N VAL A 108 -12.03 -0.09 16.53
CA VAL A 108 -12.91 -0.13 15.35
C VAL A 108 -14.03 0.90 15.43
N SER A 109 -14.07 1.75 16.48
CA SER A 109 -15.14 2.74 16.65
C SER A 109 -15.20 3.75 15.50
N LEU A 110 -14.05 4.02 14.87
CA LEU A 110 -13.95 4.87 13.69
C LEU A 110 -14.77 4.33 12.50
N PHE A 111 -14.93 3.01 12.40
CA PHE A 111 -15.69 2.37 11.33
C PHE A 111 -17.20 2.34 11.60
N LEU A 112 -17.61 2.48 12.86
CA LEU A 112 -19.03 2.54 13.25
C LEU A 112 -19.67 3.92 13.01
N MET A 113 -18.87 4.92 12.64
CA MET A 113 -19.32 6.28 12.33
C MET A 113 -19.41 6.58 10.83
N LEU A 114 -19.16 5.57 9.99
CA LEU A 114 -19.37 5.58 8.53
C LEU A 114 -20.69 4.91 8.18
#